data_AF-A0A634FAF5-F1
#
_entry.id   AF-A0A634FAF5-F1
#
_cell.length_a   1.000
_cell.length_b   1.000
_cell.length_c   1.000
_cell.angle_alpha   90.00
_cell.angle_beta   90.00
_cell.angle_gamma   90.00
#
_symmetry.space_group_name_H-M   'P 1'
#
loop_
_entity.id
_entity.type
_entity.pdbx_description
1 polymer ?
#
loop_
_entity_poly.entity_id
_entity_poly.type
_entity_poly.pdbx_seq_one_letter_code
_entity_poly.pdbx_strand_id
1 'polypeptide(L)'
;SGTLVTDGYAVYHSLKNGGSIINAGCWAHARRGFAALYKANRDPHAGTALKMIHGLYSLEKKIRHRSPEKIRQWRQRYAKPQLDALWAWLTSQAQKCAPGSALHKAIKYVLSHKMELSRFVDDGALPLDNNRCERAIRQVVMGRNTWLFAGSLQAGHRAAAVMGLLETARLNGVEPYGWLKLVLERLPSLPEERLHELLPFAKNPLNN
;
A
#
# COMPACT_ATOMS: atom_id res chain seq x y z
N SER A 1 7.85 -15.86 8.83
CA SER A 1 7.92 -15.30 7.47
C SER A 1 6.77 -14.33 7.28
N GLY A 2 6.93 -13.29 6.46
CA GLY A 2 5.90 -12.28 6.22
C GLY A 2 5.86 -11.85 4.75
N THR A 3 4.71 -11.35 4.29
CA THR A 3 4.54 -10.92 2.90
C THR A 3 4.37 -9.41 2.83
N LEU A 4 5.18 -8.75 2.01
CA LEU A 4 5.15 -7.30 1.81
C LEU A 4 4.55 -6.98 0.43
N VAL A 5 3.48 -6.18 0.40
CA VAL A 5 2.88 -5.70 -0.86
C VAL A 5 3.62 -4.44 -1.31
N THR A 6 4.29 -4.49 -2.45
CA THR A 6 5.16 -3.40 -2.95
C THR A 6 4.76 -2.93 -4.35
N ASP A 7 5.27 -1.76 -4.71
CA ASP A 7 5.18 -1.15 -6.04
C ASP A 7 6.18 -1.73 -7.05
N GLY A 8 6.90 -2.79 -6.70
CA GLY A 8 7.97 -3.35 -7.53
C GLY A 8 9.25 -2.51 -7.57
N TYR A 9 9.44 -1.55 -6.65
CA TYR A 9 10.69 -0.81 -6.56
C TYR A 9 11.86 -1.75 -6.23
N ALA A 10 12.98 -1.57 -6.94
CA ALA A 10 14.09 -2.52 -6.95
C ALA A 10 14.71 -2.78 -5.57
N VAL A 11 14.67 -1.78 -4.67
CA VAL A 11 15.18 -1.90 -3.30
C VAL A 11 14.39 -2.93 -2.49
N TYR A 12 13.12 -3.19 -2.79
CA TYR A 12 12.38 -4.26 -2.11
C TYR A 12 12.83 -5.65 -2.54
N HIS A 13 13.51 -5.80 -3.69
CA HIS A 13 14.10 -7.08 -4.06
C HIS A 13 15.33 -7.43 -3.22
N SER A 14 16.07 -6.46 -2.69
CA SER A 14 17.22 -6.73 -1.80
C SER A 14 16.80 -7.22 -0.41
N LEU A 15 15.56 -6.92 0.02
CA LEU A 15 14.95 -7.49 1.23
C LEU A 15 14.70 -9.01 1.12
N LYS A 16 14.78 -9.59 -0.09
CA LYS A 16 14.73 -11.06 -0.29
C LYS A 16 15.96 -11.76 0.30
N ASN A 17 17.08 -11.05 0.50
CA ASN A 17 18.38 -11.65 0.88
C ASN A 17 18.41 -12.24 2.31
N GLY A 18 17.39 -11.97 3.14
CA GLY A 18 17.24 -12.56 4.48
C GLY A 18 16.30 -13.77 4.57
N GLY A 19 15.74 -14.26 3.45
CA GLY A 19 14.94 -15.50 3.37
C GLY A 19 13.55 -15.48 4.03
N SER A 20 13.19 -14.44 4.79
CA SER A 20 11.96 -14.40 5.60
C SER A 20 10.82 -13.57 5.01
N ILE A 21 11.08 -12.79 3.94
CA ILE A 21 10.12 -11.83 3.34
C ILE A 21 9.77 -12.20 1.89
N ILE A 22 8.46 -12.33 1.63
CA ILE A 22 7.89 -12.62 0.31
C ILE A 22 7.31 -11.31 -0.26
N ASN A 23 7.72 -10.89 -1.46
CA ASN A 23 7.14 -9.69 -2.11
C ASN A 23 5.84 -10.00 -2.88
N ALA A 24 4.74 -9.34 -2.56
CA ALA A 24 3.52 -9.35 -3.36
C ALA A 24 3.42 -8.06 -4.19
N GLY A 25 2.84 -8.13 -5.38
CA GLY A 25 2.72 -6.98 -6.28
C GLY A 25 1.49 -6.15 -5.98
N CYS A 26 1.62 -4.82 -6.07
CA CYS A 26 0.52 -3.88 -5.90
C CYS A 26 -0.22 -3.62 -7.22
N TRP A 27 -1.47 -4.09 -7.33
CA TRP A 27 -2.28 -3.88 -8.54
C TRP A 27 -2.64 -2.42 -8.80
N ALA A 28 -2.63 -1.57 -7.77
CA ALA A 28 -2.83 -0.14 -7.95
C ALA A 28 -1.70 0.47 -8.80
N HIS A 29 -0.45 0.01 -8.62
CA HIS A 29 0.70 0.42 -9.43
C HIS A 29 0.64 -0.18 -10.84
N ALA A 30 0.35 -1.47 -10.97
CA ALA A 30 0.16 -2.14 -12.27
C ALA A 30 -0.86 -1.41 -13.15
N ARG A 31 -1.91 -0.83 -12.55
CA ARG A 31 -2.95 -0.09 -13.26
C ARG A 31 -2.52 1.31 -13.73
N ARG A 32 -1.51 1.95 -13.12
CA ARG A 32 -1.18 3.38 -13.36
C ARG A 32 -0.79 3.66 -14.80
N GLY A 33 0.04 2.81 -15.40
CA GLY A 33 0.48 2.99 -16.79
C GLY A 33 -0.70 3.00 -17.77
N PHE A 34 -1.62 2.04 -17.63
CA PHE A 34 -2.84 1.98 -18.44
C PHE A 34 -3.78 3.16 -18.16
N ALA A 35 -3.94 3.55 -16.89
CA ALA A 35 -4.80 4.68 -16.53
C ALA A 35 -4.29 6.01 -17.10
N ALA A 36 -2.98 6.25 -17.04
CA ALA A 36 -2.35 7.44 -17.62
C ALA A 36 -2.52 7.47 -19.14
N LEU A 37 -2.27 6.34 -19.81
CA LEU A 37 -2.46 6.22 -21.25
C LEU A 37 -3.92 6.47 -21.64
N TYR A 38 -4.87 5.78 -21.00
CA TYR A 38 -6.29 5.95 -21.27
C TYR A 38 -6.78 7.39 -21.02
N LYS A 39 -6.25 8.07 -20.00
CA LYS A 39 -6.56 9.47 -19.74
C LYS A 39 -6.03 10.39 -20.85
N ALA A 40 -4.84 10.11 -21.38
CA ALA A 40 -4.18 10.96 -22.37
C ALA A 40 -4.84 10.88 -23.75
N ASN A 41 -5.20 9.68 -24.21
CA ASN A 41 -5.64 9.47 -25.60
C ASN A 41 -6.79 8.47 -25.78
N ARG A 42 -7.43 8.02 -24.68
CA ARG A 42 -8.52 7.02 -24.72
C ARG A 42 -8.14 5.70 -25.42
N ASP A 43 -6.86 5.31 -25.34
CA ASP A 43 -6.35 4.08 -25.95
C ASP A 43 -7.25 2.85 -25.62
N PRO A 44 -7.79 2.16 -26.64
CA PRO A 44 -8.75 1.07 -26.42
C PRO A 44 -8.13 -0.16 -25.75
N HIS A 45 -6.82 -0.41 -25.95
CA HIS A 45 -6.12 -1.50 -25.28
C HIS A 45 -5.92 -1.18 -23.80
N ALA A 46 -5.53 0.05 -23.47
CA ALA A 46 -5.48 0.52 -22.10
C ALA A 46 -6.85 0.42 -21.42
N GLY A 47 -7.92 0.83 -22.10
CA GLY A 47 -9.29 0.67 -21.63
C GLY A 47 -9.67 -0.79 -21.34
N THR A 48 -9.25 -1.72 -22.21
CA THR A 48 -9.47 -3.17 -22.03
C THR A 48 -8.71 -3.70 -20.82
N ALA A 49 -7.42 -3.37 -20.68
CA ALA A 49 -6.62 -3.75 -19.51
C ALA A 49 -7.26 -3.24 -18.21
N LEU A 50 -7.71 -1.98 -18.19
CA LEU A 50 -8.39 -1.38 -17.04
C LEU A 50 -9.68 -2.11 -16.67
N LYS A 51 -10.49 -2.53 -17.66
CA LYS A 51 -11.71 -3.31 -17.43
C LYS A 51 -11.41 -4.67 -16.81
N MET A 52 -10.41 -5.39 -17.32
CA MET A 52 -10.00 -6.69 -16.78
C MET A 52 -9.50 -6.56 -15.34
N ILE A 53 -8.63 -5.57 -15.06
CA ILE A 53 -8.15 -5.28 -13.71
C ILE A 53 -9.32 -4.90 -12.78
N HIS A 54 -10.28 -4.11 -13.27
CA HIS A 54 -11.47 -3.76 -12.49
C HIS A 54 -12.32 -4.97 -12.09
N GLY A 55 -12.34 -6.03 -12.91
CA GLY A 55 -12.97 -7.32 -12.56
C GLY A 55 -12.42 -7.90 -11.27
N LEU A 56 -11.08 -7.88 -11.10
CA LEU A 56 -10.41 -8.32 -9.86
C LEU A 56 -10.86 -7.50 -8.65
N TYR A 57 -10.85 -6.17 -8.74
CA TYR A 57 -11.31 -5.30 -7.66
C TYR A 57 -12.79 -5.49 -7.31
N SER A 58 -13.62 -5.74 -8.32
CA SER A 58 -15.05 -5.99 -8.14
C SER A 58 -15.31 -7.27 -7.35
N LEU A 59 -14.52 -8.31 -7.61
CA LEU A 59 -14.54 -9.55 -6.83
C LEU A 59 -14.07 -9.30 -5.40
N GLU A 60 -12.92 -8.62 -5.22
CA GLU A 60 -12.36 -8.30 -3.90
C GLU A 60 -13.38 -7.56 -3.01
N LYS A 61 -14.08 -6.57 -3.56
CA LYS A 61 -15.13 -5.83 -2.84
C LYS A 61 -16.24 -6.75 -2.30
N LYS A 62 -16.59 -7.81 -3.04
CA LYS A 62 -17.62 -8.79 -2.66
C LYS A 62 -17.16 -9.79 -1.61
N ILE A 63 -15.86 -10.08 -1.54
CA ILE A 63 -15.33 -11.14 -0.66
C ILE A 63 -14.58 -10.63 0.58
N ARG A 64 -14.24 -9.33 0.65
CA ARG A 64 -13.42 -8.72 1.72
C ARG A 64 -13.89 -8.93 3.17
N HIS A 65 -15.17 -9.27 3.38
CA HIS A 65 -15.76 -9.48 4.71
C HIS A 65 -15.69 -10.96 5.16
N ARG A 66 -15.16 -11.85 4.32
CA ARG A 66 -15.06 -13.29 4.59
C ARG A 66 -13.73 -13.61 5.28
N SER A 67 -13.62 -14.80 5.85
CA SER A 67 -12.34 -15.29 6.39
C SER A 67 -11.27 -15.41 5.29
N PRO A 68 -9.97 -15.32 5.62
CA PRO A 68 -8.88 -15.51 4.66
C PRO A 68 -9.00 -16.80 3.84
N GLU A 69 -9.40 -17.91 4.46
CA GLU A 69 -9.57 -19.20 3.79
C GLU A 69 -10.68 -19.14 2.74
N LYS A 70 -11.81 -18.49 3.07
CA LYS A 70 -12.90 -18.29 2.11
C LYS A 70 -12.50 -17.31 1.02
N ILE A 71 -11.80 -16.23 1.33
CA ILE A 71 -11.26 -15.31 0.33
C ILE A 71 -10.39 -16.08 -0.67
N ARG A 72 -9.44 -16.89 -0.18
CA ARG A 72 -8.58 -17.73 -1.01
C ARG A 72 -9.39 -18.66 -1.92
N GLN A 73 -10.37 -19.39 -1.38
CA GLN A 73 -11.24 -20.28 -2.18
C GLN A 73 -11.96 -19.52 -3.31
N TRP A 74 -12.50 -18.33 -3.01
CA TRP A 74 -13.16 -17.50 -4.02
C TRP A 74 -12.18 -16.94 -5.05
N ARG A 75 -10.97 -16.55 -4.63
CA ARG A 75 -9.92 -16.11 -5.56
C ARG A 75 -9.50 -17.23 -6.50
N GLN A 76 -9.28 -18.44 -6.00
CA GLN A 76 -8.98 -19.60 -6.85
C GLN A 76 -10.10 -19.88 -7.86
N ARG A 77 -11.37 -19.79 -7.42
CA ARG A 77 -12.51 -20.08 -8.30
C ARG A 77 -12.80 -19.00 -9.34
N TYR A 78 -12.65 -17.72 -8.97
CA TYR A 78 -13.14 -16.60 -9.78
C TYR A 78 -12.06 -15.60 -10.19
N ALA A 79 -11.05 -15.35 -9.36
CA ALA A 79 -9.96 -14.43 -9.69
C ALA A 79 -8.92 -15.09 -10.60
N LYS A 80 -8.53 -16.35 -10.31
CA LYS A 80 -7.52 -17.11 -11.05
C LYS A 80 -7.83 -17.15 -12.56
N PRO A 81 -9.06 -17.52 -13.01
CA PRO A 81 -9.33 -17.58 -14.44
C PRO A 81 -9.32 -16.20 -15.11
N GLN A 82 -9.80 -15.15 -14.42
CA GLN A 82 -9.74 -13.77 -14.91
C GLN A 82 -8.29 -13.29 -15.05
N LEU A 83 -7.45 -13.67 -14.09
CA LEU A 83 -6.06 -13.32 -14.06
C LEU A 83 -5.27 -14.04 -15.17
N ASP A 84 -5.56 -15.33 -15.40
CA ASP A 84 -4.95 -16.10 -16.49
C ASP A 84 -5.36 -15.55 -17.87
N ALA A 85 -6.62 -15.15 -18.04
CA ALA A 85 -7.09 -14.46 -19.23
C ALA A 85 -6.37 -13.12 -19.44
N LEU A 86 -6.17 -12.34 -18.36
CA LEU A 86 -5.39 -11.09 -18.40
C LEU A 86 -3.94 -11.36 -18.81
N TRP A 87 -3.31 -12.41 -18.30
CA TRP A 87 -1.96 -12.78 -18.68
C TRP A 87 -1.83 -13.17 -20.14
N ALA A 88 -2.73 -14.03 -20.63
CA ALA A 88 -2.75 -14.41 -22.04
C ALA A 88 -2.95 -13.18 -22.95
N TRP A 89 -3.88 -12.30 -22.57
CA TRP A 89 -4.16 -11.08 -23.33
C TRP A 89 -2.95 -10.13 -23.33
N LEU A 90 -2.33 -9.84 -22.18
CA LEU A 90 -1.16 -8.97 -22.09
C LEU A 90 0.03 -9.49 -22.89
N THR A 91 0.30 -10.81 -22.82
CA THR A 91 1.37 -11.44 -23.62
C THR A 91 1.10 -11.30 -25.12
N SER A 92 -0.14 -11.50 -25.56
CA SER A 92 -0.51 -11.31 -26.97
C SER A 92 -0.37 -9.85 -27.41
N GLN A 93 -0.77 -8.89 -26.57
CA GLN A 93 -0.63 -7.47 -26.87
C GLN A 93 0.84 -7.02 -26.92
N ALA A 94 1.70 -7.59 -26.06
CA ALA A 94 3.14 -7.28 -26.03
C ALA A 94 3.82 -7.56 -27.38
N GLN A 95 3.37 -8.60 -28.11
CA GLN A 95 3.89 -8.95 -29.43
C GLN A 95 3.39 -8.03 -30.55
N LYS A 96 2.25 -7.36 -30.34
CA LYS A 96 1.58 -6.52 -31.36
C LYS A 96 1.88 -5.04 -31.20
N CYS A 97 2.24 -4.59 -30.00
CA CYS A 97 2.52 -3.19 -29.75
C CYS A 97 3.93 -2.79 -30.19
N ALA A 98 4.08 -1.58 -30.72
CA ALA A 98 5.37 -1.03 -31.09
C ALA A 98 6.33 -0.98 -29.87
N PRO A 99 7.56 -1.52 -29.99
CA PRO A 99 8.56 -1.42 -28.93
C PRO A 99 8.78 0.02 -28.46
N GLY A 100 8.89 0.21 -27.16
CA GLY A 100 9.10 1.52 -26.54
C GLY A 100 7.86 2.43 -26.43
N SER A 101 6.74 2.09 -27.06
CA SER A 101 5.47 2.81 -26.92
C SER A 101 5.00 2.86 -25.46
N ALA A 102 4.16 3.84 -25.12
CA ALA A 102 3.57 3.96 -23.78
C ALA A 102 2.77 2.70 -23.38
N LEU A 103 2.03 2.12 -24.32
CA LEU A 103 1.32 0.86 -24.13
C LEU A 103 2.28 -0.29 -23.87
N HIS A 104 3.33 -0.45 -24.69
CA HIS A 104 4.34 -1.50 -24.51
C HIS A 104 5.04 -1.38 -23.15
N LYS A 105 5.39 -0.15 -22.71
CA LYS A 105 5.98 0.10 -21.40
C LYS A 105 5.05 -0.33 -20.26
N ALA A 106 3.76 -0.01 -20.34
CA ALA A 106 2.77 -0.42 -19.36
C ALA A 106 2.61 -1.95 -19.30
N ILE A 107 2.49 -2.61 -20.46
CA ILE A 107 2.38 -4.07 -20.55
C ILE A 107 3.63 -4.75 -19.98
N LYS A 108 4.82 -4.29 -20.41
CA LYS A 108 6.10 -4.85 -19.97
C LYS A 108 6.26 -4.76 -18.45
N TYR A 109 5.87 -3.65 -17.84
CA TYR A 109 5.90 -3.50 -16.39
C TYR A 109 5.02 -4.53 -15.68
N VAL A 110 3.79 -4.76 -16.14
CA VAL A 110 2.92 -5.75 -15.47
C VAL A 110 3.45 -7.17 -15.70
N LEU A 111 3.90 -7.50 -16.91
CA LEU A 111 4.45 -8.82 -17.22
C LEU A 111 5.73 -9.14 -16.44
N SER A 112 6.60 -8.15 -16.21
CA SER A 112 7.82 -8.34 -15.41
C SER A 112 7.55 -8.63 -13.94
N HIS A 113 6.35 -8.32 -13.43
CA HIS A 113 5.91 -8.56 -12.05
C HIS A 113 4.82 -9.64 -11.95
N LYS A 114 4.66 -10.47 -12.99
CA LYS A 114 3.58 -11.46 -13.08
C LYS A 114 3.53 -12.38 -11.86
N MET A 115 4.69 -12.84 -11.37
CA MET A 115 4.76 -13.72 -10.21
C MET A 115 4.26 -12.99 -8.95
N GLU A 116 4.82 -11.82 -8.65
CA GLU A 116 4.46 -11.01 -7.49
C GLU A 116 2.98 -10.61 -7.52
N LEU A 117 2.46 -10.18 -8.67
CA LEU A 117 1.06 -9.78 -8.86
C LEU A 117 0.06 -10.94 -8.77
N SER A 118 0.52 -12.20 -8.89
CA SER A 118 -0.33 -13.38 -8.79
C SER A 118 -0.47 -13.92 -7.37
N ARG A 119 0.42 -13.55 -6.44
CA ARG A 119 0.49 -14.13 -5.08
C ARG A 119 -0.79 -13.94 -4.25
N PHE A 120 -1.53 -12.85 -4.48
CA PHE A 120 -2.79 -12.62 -3.76
C PHE A 120 -3.83 -13.73 -3.99
N VAL A 121 -3.76 -14.43 -5.13
CA VAL A 121 -4.70 -15.50 -5.45
C VAL A 121 -4.54 -16.70 -4.51
N ASP A 122 -3.31 -16.93 -4.05
CA ASP A 122 -2.94 -18.09 -3.24
C ASP A 122 -3.03 -17.83 -1.73
N ASP A 123 -3.08 -16.57 -1.30
CA ASP A 123 -3.16 -16.14 0.10
C ASP A 123 -4.27 -15.11 0.31
N GLY A 124 -5.33 -15.51 1.03
CA GLY A 124 -6.50 -14.67 1.30
C GLY A 124 -6.27 -13.54 2.31
N ALA A 125 -5.16 -13.55 3.06
CA ALA A 125 -4.79 -12.45 3.94
C ALA A 125 -4.12 -11.30 3.18
N LEU A 126 -3.62 -11.55 1.96
CA LEU A 126 -2.99 -10.51 1.15
C LEU A 126 -4.02 -9.58 0.54
N PRO A 127 -3.86 -8.26 0.72
CA PRO A 127 -4.65 -7.30 -0.03
C PRO A 127 -4.15 -7.22 -1.47
N LEU A 128 -5.04 -6.82 -2.39
CA LEU A 128 -4.73 -6.66 -3.81
C LEU A 128 -3.79 -5.44 -4.08
N ASP A 129 -3.79 -4.47 -3.17
CA ASP A 129 -2.95 -3.28 -3.23
C ASP A 129 -2.55 -2.80 -1.82
N ASN A 130 -1.54 -1.93 -1.77
CA ASN A 130 -1.04 -1.33 -0.53
C ASN A 130 -1.58 0.09 -0.29
N ASN A 131 -2.67 0.49 -0.96
CA ASN A 131 -3.14 1.88 -0.93
C ASN A 131 -3.50 2.35 0.49
N ARG A 132 -3.88 1.44 1.39
CA ARG A 132 -4.17 1.78 2.79
C ARG A 132 -2.91 2.28 3.50
N CYS A 133 -1.79 1.57 3.38
CA CYS A 133 -0.53 1.98 3.98
C CYS A 133 0.02 3.24 3.27
N GLU A 134 -0.05 3.29 1.94
CA GLU A 134 0.35 4.48 1.17
C GLU A 134 -0.42 5.74 1.61
N ARG A 135 -1.73 5.63 1.89
CA ARG A 135 -2.53 6.74 2.41
C ARG A 135 -2.12 7.13 3.83
N ALA A 136 -1.86 6.15 4.71
CA ALA A 136 -1.44 6.42 6.09
C ALA A 136 -0.13 7.21 6.15
N ILE A 137 0.85 6.87 5.29
CA ILE A 137 2.14 7.58 5.25
C ILE A 137 2.12 8.85 4.40
N ARG A 138 1.03 9.12 3.66
CA ARG A 138 0.98 10.23 2.69
C ARG A 138 1.29 11.57 3.32
N GLN A 139 0.81 11.83 4.53
CA GLN A 139 1.10 13.08 5.25
C GLN A 139 2.58 13.24 5.55
N VAL A 140 3.26 12.14 5.91
CA VAL A 140 4.72 12.11 6.10
C VAL A 140 5.45 12.40 4.79
N VAL A 141 5.01 11.77 3.70
CA VAL A 141 5.62 11.92 2.37
C VAL A 141 5.42 13.34 1.80
N MET A 142 4.28 13.98 2.05
CA MET A 142 4.06 15.38 1.67
C MET A 142 4.87 16.34 2.56
N GLY A 143 4.90 16.04 3.86
CA GLY A 143 5.65 16.82 4.85
C GLY A 143 7.15 16.83 4.60
N ARG A 144 7.77 15.71 4.18
CA ARG A 144 9.23 15.63 3.97
C ARG A 144 9.77 16.66 2.98
N ASN A 145 8.99 17.02 1.95
CA ASN A 145 9.39 18.03 0.95
C ASN A 145 9.21 19.46 1.47
N THR A 146 8.49 19.62 2.58
CA THR A 146 8.16 20.90 3.22
C THR A 146 8.99 21.11 4.50
N TRP A 147 9.52 20.04 5.10
CA TRP A 147 10.38 20.07 6.28
C TRP A 147 11.83 20.34 5.89
N LEU A 148 12.07 21.54 5.36
CA LEU A 148 13.38 22.04 4.95
C LEU A 148 14.44 22.02 6.09
N PHE A 149 14.00 21.82 7.34
CA PHE A 149 14.86 21.82 8.55
C PHE A 149 15.09 20.42 9.15
N ALA A 150 14.54 19.35 8.57
CA ALA A 150 14.87 17.98 8.96
C ALA A 150 16.21 17.54 8.34
N GLY A 151 17.28 18.25 8.69
CA GLY A 151 18.60 18.12 8.05
C GLY A 151 19.48 16.97 8.56
N SER A 152 19.04 16.18 9.54
CA SER A 152 19.82 15.07 10.11
C SER A 152 18.99 13.81 10.32
N LEU A 153 19.65 12.64 10.29
CA LEU A 153 19.03 11.34 10.57
C LEU A 153 18.34 11.32 11.94
N GLN A 154 18.96 11.95 12.94
CA GLN A 154 18.41 12.04 14.30
C GLN A 154 17.11 12.85 14.33
N ALA A 155 17.03 13.96 13.59
CA ALA A 155 15.79 14.73 13.45
C ALA A 155 14.70 13.90 12.76
N GLY A 156 15.06 13.09 11.75
CA GLY A 156 14.17 12.14 11.09
C GLY A 156 13.58 11.10 12.05
N HIS A 157 14.40 10.49 12.91
CA HIS A 157 13.94 9.53 13.91
C HIS A 157 12.97 10.16 14.92
N ARG A 158 13.26 11.37 15.40
CA ARG A 158 12.38 12.11 16.32
C ARG A 158 11.05 12.45 15.67
N ALA A 159 11.06 12.93 14.43
CA ALA A 159 9.85 13.20 13.67
C ALA A 159 9.00 11.94 13.49
N ALA A 160 9.63 10.80 13.13
CA ALA A 160 8.95 9.52 12.99
C ALA A 160 8.26 9.06 14.29
N ALA A 161 8.93 9.21 15.43
CA ALA A 161 8.36 8.89 16.74
C ALA A 161 7.12 9.74 17.07
N VAL A 162 7.21 11.06 16.90
CA VAL A 162 6.08 11.98 17.14
C VAL A 162 4.90 11.65 16.21
N MET A 163 5.16 11.43 14.92
CA MET A 163 4.11 11.08 13.96
C MET A 163 3.45 9.74 14.28
N GLY A 164 4.22 8.76 14.74
CA GLY A 164 3.68 7.46 15.18
C GLY A 164 2.72 7.62 16.37
N LEU A 165 3.03 8.49 17.32
CA LEU A 165 2.16 8.78 18.47
C LEU A 165 0.89 9.52 18.04
N LEU A 166 0.98 10.51 17.13
CA LEU A 166 -0.18 11.23 16.61
C LEU A 166 -1.15 10.31 15.85
N GLU A 167 -0.61 9.36 15.07
CA GLU A 167 -1.44 8.33 14.41
C GLU A 167 -2.06 7.37 15.43
N THR A 168 -1.33 7.02 16.49
CA THR A 168 -1.86 6.22 17.59
C THR A 168 -3.03 6.93 18.29
N ALA A 169 -2.94 8.25 18.52
CA ALA A 169 -4.04 9.06 19.05
C ALA A 169 -5.27 8.98 18.14
N ARG A 170 -5.09 9.24 16.85
CA ARG A 170 -6.17 9.17 15.85
C ARG A 170 -6.84 7.80 15.81
N LEU A 171 -6.05 6.71 15.81
CA LEU A 171 -6.58 5.34 15.79
C LEU A 171 -7.33 4.97 17.06
N ASN A 172 -7.00 5.60 18.19
CA ASN A 172 -7.70 5.43 19.47
C ASN A 172 -8.86 6.42 19.67
N GLY A 173 -9.18 7.26 18.68
CA GLY A 173 -10.26 8.26 18.77
C GLY A 173 -9.90 9.49 19.60
N VAL A 174 -8.64 9.68 19.98
CA VAL A 174 -8.15 10.85 20.70
C VAL A 174 -7.79 11.94 19.69
N GLU A 175 -8.21 13.19 19.94
CA GLU A 175 -7.89 14.34 19.09
C GLU A 175 -6.38 14.63 19.15
N PRO A 176 -5.62 14.51 18.04
CA PRO A 176 -4.15 14.54 18.09
C PRO A 176 -3.55 15.87 18.57
N TYR A 177 -4.15 17.01 18.24
CA TYR A 177 -3.66 18.31 18.67
C TYR A 177 -3.84 18.52 20.17
N GLY A 178 -5.03 18.21 20.69
CA GLY A 178 -5.37 18.26 22.11
C GLY A 178 -4.46 17.36 22.93
N TRP A 179 -4.22 16.13 22.47
CA TRP A 179 -3.24 15.24 23.10
C TRP A 179 -1.83 15.84 23.09
N LEU A 180 -1.35 16.34 21.96
CA LEU A 180 0.00 16.91 21.88
C LEU A 180 0.17 18.13 22.78
N LYS A 181 -0.84 19.00 22.85
CA LYS A 181 -0.88 20.16 23.75
C LYS A 181 -0.77 19.72 25.20
N LEU A 182 -1.60 18.77 25.62
CA LEU A 182 -1.58 18.21 26.98
C LEU A 182 -0.21 17.64 27.33
N VAL A 183 0.40 16.87 26.43
CA VAL A 183 1.74 16.29 26.63
C VAL A 183 2.74 17.41 26.87
N LEU A 184 2.79 18.42 26.00
CA LEU A 184 3.75 19.52 26.12
C LEU A 184 3.55 20.36 27.40
N GLU A 185 2.30 20.49 27.87
CA GLU A 185 1.97 21.18 29.13
C GLU A 185 2.39 20.37 30.37
N ARG A 186 2.20 19.04 30.35
CA ARG A 186 2.43 18.18 31.51
C ARG A 186 3.87 17.68 31.63
N LEU A 187 4.53 17.40 30.51
CA LEU A 187 5.84 16.77 30.45
C LEU A 187 6.91 17.45 31.34
N PRO A 188 7.01 18.79 31.44
CA PRO A 188 8.04 19.43 32.26
C PRO A 188 7.91 19.18 33.77
N SER A 189 6.72 18.80 34.24
CA SER A 189 6.39 18.65 35.66
C SER A 189 6.05 17.22 36.08
N LEU A 190 5.99 16.29 35.12
CA LEU A 190 5.59 14.91 35.37
C LEU A 190 6.83 14.03 35.68
N PRO A 191 6.85 13.29 36.80
CA PRO A 191 7.91 12.33 37.08
C PRO A 191 8.01 11.25 36.00
N GLU A 192 9.22 10.74 35.77
CA GLU A 192 9.51 9.74 34.72
C GLU A 192 8.62 8.48 34.85
N GLU A 193 8.40 8.02 36.07
CA GLU A 193 7.56 6.86 36.41
C GLU A 193 6.12 6.99 35.89
N ARG A 194 5.64 8.22 35.72
CA ARG A 194 4.27 8.54 35.30
C ARG A 194 4.14 8.90 33.83
N LEU A 195 5.22 8.88 33.04
CA LEU A 195 5.18 9.20 31.60
C LEU A 195 4.20 8.34 30.80
N HIS A 196 3.94 7.11 31.26
CA HIS A 196 2.97 6.22 30.64
C HIS A 196 1.53 6.80 30.65
N GLU A 197 1.22 7.70 31.59
CA GLU A 197 -0.04 8.46 31.64
C GLU A 197 -0.17 9.49 30.52
N LEU A 198 0.89 9.76 29.74
CA LEU A 198 0.82 10.67 28.59
C LEU A 198 0.60 9.91 27.28
N LEU A 199 0.45 8.59 27.30
CA LEU A 199 0.29 7.79 26.08
C LEU A 199 -1.12 7.96 25.49
N PRO A 200 -1.25 8.03 24.14
CA PRO A 200 -2.51 8.31 23.46
C PRO A 200 -3.42 7.07 23.34
N PHE A 201 -3.73 6.43 24.47
CA PHE A 201 -4.60 5.25 24.53
C PHE A 201 -6.03 5.62 24.95
N ALA A 202 -7.01 4.87 24.43
CA ALA A 202 -8.44 5.14 24.63
C ALA A 202 -8.91 5.06 26.10
N LYS A 203 -8.13 4.43 26.99
CA LYS A 203 -8.46 4.29 28.43
C LYS A 203 -7.69 5.24 29.34
N ASN A 204 -6.98 6.21 28.77
CA ASN A 204 -6.19 7.13 29.54
C ASN A 204 -7.09 8.24 30.12
N PRO A 205 -7.15 8.41 31.45
CA PRO A 205 -8.03 9.39 32.10
C PRO A 205 -7.74 10.85 31.71
N LEU A 206 -6.58 11.13 31.12
CA LEU A 206 -6.20 12.47 30.65
C LEU A 206 -6.65 12.78 29.21
N ASN A 207 -7.18 11.80 28.46
CA ASN A 207 -7.54 11.94 27.04
C ASN A 207 -9.04 12.20 26.78
N ASN A 208 -9.81 12.59 27.80
CA ASN A 208 -11.24 12.93 27.70
C ASN A 208 -11.45 14.42 27.35
#